data_AF-A0A075IED0-F1
#
_entry.id   AF-A0A075IED0-F1
#
_cell.length_a   1.000
_cell.length_b   1.000
_cell.length_c   1.000
_cell.angle_alpha   90.00
_cell.angle_beta   90.00
_cell.angle_gamma   90.00
#
_symmetry.space_group_name_H-M   'P 1'
#
loop_
_entity.id
_entity.type
_entity.pdbx_description
1 polymer ?
#
loop_
_entity_poly.entity_id
_entity_poly.type
_entity_poly.pdbx_seq_one_letter_code
_entity_poly.pdbx_strand_id
1 'polypeptide(L)'
;LAGPLIANLFRILFLKLTKDVYKYLQRCVENSTDFNVQMAIKAGIITNGLKYSLATGNWGDQKKAASAKAGVSQVLNRYTYAS
;
A
#
# COMPACT_ATOMS: atom_id res chain seq x y z
N LEU A 1 -9.38 -6.33 15.76
CA LEU A 1 -9.74 -7.27 14.67
C LEU A 1 -8.98 -6.89 13.40
N ALA A 2 -8.61 -7.87 12.56
CA ALA A 2 -7.77 -7.68 11.37
C ALA A 2 -8.45 -6.84 10.26
N GLY A 3 -9.78 -6.95 10.10
CA GLY A 3 -10.54 -6.27 9.04
C GLY A 3 -10.33 -4.74 9.00
N PRO A 4 -10.57 -3.99 10.09
CA PRO A 4 -10.36 -2.55 10.13
C PRO A 4 -8.92 -2.11 9.81
N LEU A 5 -7.92 -2.91 10.19
CA LEU A 5 -6.52 -2.61 9.89
C LEU A 5 -6.24 -2.75 8.40
N ILE A 6 -6.67 -3.86 7.79
CA ILE A 6 -6.51 -4.12 6.34
C ILE A 6 -7.25 -3.06 5.54
N ALA A 7 -8.47 -2.71 5.92
CA ALA A 7 -9.25 -1.67 5.25
C ALA A 7 -8.54 -0.31 5.27
N ASN A 8 -7.99 0.09 6.42
CA ASN A 8 -7.27 1.35 6.51
C ASN A 8 -5.96 1.34 5.70
N LEU A 9 -5.20 0.24 5.72
CA LEU A 9 -3.99 0.10 4.92
C LEU A 9 -4.30 0.15 3.42
N PHE A 10 -5.31 -0.60 2.97
CA PHE A 10 -5.76 -0.61 1.59
C PHE A 10 -6.17 0.80 1.14
N ARG A 11 -6.95 1.52 1.96
CA ARG A 11 -7.35 2.91 1.67
C ARG A 11 -6.14 3.81 1.44
N ILE A 12 -5.11 3.72 2.27
CA ILE A 12 -3.88 4.53 2.13
C ILE A 12 -3.17 4.21 0.82
N LEU A 13 -2.99 2.93 0.50
CA LEU A 13 -2.32 2.48 -0.74
C LEU A 13 -3.12 2.85 -1.99
N PHE A 14 -4.45 2.73 -1.93
CA PHE A 14 -5.34 3.09 -3.03
C PHE A 14 -5.34 4.60 -3.29
N LEU A 15 -5.35 5.44 -2.24
CA LEU A 15 -5.20 6.89 -2.39
C LEU A 15 -3.85 7.29 -3.00
N LYS A 16 -2.80 6.51 -2.78
CA LYS A 16 -1.51 6.70 -3.45
C LYS A 16 -1.59 6.33 -4.92
N LEU A 17 -2.25 5.22 -5.25
CA LEU A 17 -2.49 4.81 -6.65
C LEU A 17 -3.26 5.89 -7.42
N THR A 18 -4.35 6.43 -6.88
CA THR A 18 -5.14 7.47 -7.56
C THR A 18 -4.34 8.74 -7.81
N LYS A 19 -3.49 9.15 -6.86
CA LYS A 19 -2.57 10.29 -7.02
C LYS A 19 -1.53 10.05 -8.12
N ASP A 20 -0.99 8.83 -8.22
CA ASP A 20 -0.03 8.48 -9.27
C ASP A 20 -0.68 8.46 -10.66
N VAL A 21 -1.90 7.91 -10.76
CA VAL A 21 -2.69 7.95 -12.00
C VAL A 21 -3.00 9.39 -12.43
N TYR A 22 -3.41 10.24 -11.48
CA TYR A 22 -3.67 11.65 -11.75
C TYR A 22 -2.43 12.38 -12.30
N LYS A 23 -1.26 12.17 -11.70
CA LYS A 23 0.00 12.76 -12.19
C LYS A 23 0.38 12.25 -13.57
N TYR A 24 0.10 10.98 -13.87
CA TYR A 24 0.34 10.43 -15.20
C TYR A 24 -0.58 11.08 -16.24
N LEU A 25 -1.87 11.23 -15.92
CA LEU A 25 -2.83 11.95 -16.78
C LEU A 25 -2.37 13.38 -17.06
N GLN A 26 -1.95 14.12 -16.02
CA GLN A 26 -1.47 15.49 -16.19
C GLN A 26 -0.29 15.56 -17.18
N ARG A 27 0.67 14.63 -17.07
CA ARG A 27 1.79 14.56 -18.02
C ARG A 27 1.38 14.18 -19.44
N CYS A 28 0.36 13.34 -19.61
CA CYS A 28 -0.18 13.03 -20.92
C CYS A 28 -0.78 14.27 -21.58
N VAL A 29 -1.55 15.05 -20.81
CA VAL A 29 -2.13 16.32 -21.27
C VAL A 29 -1.05 17.34 -21.61
N GLU A 30 -0.05 17.54 -20.75
CA GLU A 30 1.06 18.49 -20.98
C GLU A 30 1.88 18.14 -22.23
N ASN A 31 2.07 16.84 -22.50
CA ASN A 31 2.86 16.38 -23.64
C ASN A 31 2.03 16.10 -24.90
N SER A 32 0.71 16.35 -24.86
CA SER A 32 -0.23 15.98 -25.93
C SER A 32 -0.12 14.51 -26.35
N THR A 33 0.12 13.61 -25.40
CA THR A 33 0.18 12.16 -25.63
C THR A 33 -1.10 11.48 -25.16
N ASP A 34 -1.47 10.40 -25.84
CA ASP A 34 -2.67 9.64 -25.49
C ASP A 34 -2.55 9.02 -24.10
N PHE A 35 -3.63 9.16 -23.32
CA PHE A 35 -3.71 8.57 -22.00
C PHE A 35 -4.00 7.07 -22.07
N ASN A 36 -3.01 6.25 -21.71
CA ASN A 36 -3.17 4.81 -21.62
C ASN A 36 -3.42 4.36 -20.17
N VAL A 37 -4.63 3.90 -19.89
CA VAL A 37 -5.07 3.44 -18.56
C VAL A 37 -4.20 2.28 -18.03
N GLN A 38 -3.83 1.33 -18.88
CA GLN A 38 -3.00 0.19 -18.48
C GLN A 38 -1.61 0.64 -18.01
N MET A 39 -1.03 1.65 -18.68
CA MET A 39 0.25 2.23 -18.28
C MET A 39 0.14 3.10 -17.01
N ALA A 40 -1.02 3.72 -16.79
CA ALA A 40 -1.28 4.55 -15.62
C ALA A 40 -1.33 3.72 -14.32
N ILE A 41 -1.90 2.51 -14.37
CA ILE A 41 -2.16 1.70 -13.18
C ILE A 41 -0.92 0.87 -12.82
N LYS A 42 -0.25 1.27 -11.74
CA LYS A 42 0.91 0.55 -11.18
C LYS A 42 0.47 -0.43 -10.09
N ALA A 43 0.24 -1.69 -10.47
CA ALA A 43 -0.15 -2.77 -9.55
C ALA A 43 0.83 -2.97 -8.36
N GLY A 44 2.09 -2.59 -8.55
CA GLY A 44 3.13 -2.65 -7.52
C GLY A 44 2.84 -1.79 -6.28
N ILE A 45 2.04 -0.71 -6.40
CA ILE A 45 1.73 0.18 -5.27
C ILE A 45 0.98 -0.58 -4.17
N ILE A 46 -0.04 -1.36 -4.55
CA ILE A 46 -0.85 -2.12 -3.60
C ILE A 46 -0.10 -3.40 -3.19
N THR A 47 0.40 -4.15 -4.17
CA THR A 47 1.04 -5.45 -3.92
C THR A 47 2.24 -5.34 -2.98
N ASN A 48 3.17 -4.43 -3.27
CA ASN A 48 4.37 -4.27 -2.45
C ASN A 48 4.05 -3.61 -1.10
N GLY A 49 3.08 -2.69 -1.06
CA GLY A 49 2.64 -2.07 0.18
C GLY A 49 2.06 -3.07 1.18
N LEU A 50 1.15 -3.94 0.72
CA LEU A 50 0.59 -5.00 1.54
C LEU A 50 1.66 -6.01 1.98
N LYS A 51 2.52 -6.46 1.06
CA LYS A 51 3.62 -7.38 1.37
C LYS A 51 4.54 -6.81 2.45
N TYR A 52 4.92 -5.54 2.36
CA TYR A 52 5.78 -4.88 3.32
C TYR A 52 5.14 -4.80 4.72
N SER A 53 3.90 -4.31 4.82
CA SER A 53 3.23 -4.15 6.12
C SER A 53 2.93 -5.49 6.80
N LEU A 54 2.63 -6.53 6.02
CA LEU A 54 2.45 -7.87 6.55
C LEU A 54 3.77 -8.50 7.00
N ALA A 55 4.84 -8.36 6.22
CA ALA A 55 6.14 -8.97 6.53
C ALA A 55 6.87 -8.30 7.70
N THR A 56 6.74 -6.98 7.86
CA THR A 56 7.53 -6.20 8.84
C THR A 56 6.73 -5.79 10.08
N GLY A 57 5.40 -5.91 10.04
CA GLY A 57 4.53 -5.41 11.10
C GLY A 57 4.38 -3.89 11.16
N ASN A 58 4.92 -3.15 10.19
CA ASN A 58 4.77 -1.70 10.07
C ASN A 58 3.56 -1.34 9.20
N TRP A 59 2.51 -0.80 9.83
CA TRP A 59 1.25 -0.45 9.17
C TRP A 59 1.12 1.06 9.00
N GLY A 60 1.38 1.53 7.78
CA GLY A 60 1.33 2.95 7.44
C GLY A 60 2.14 3.29 6.19
N ASP A 61 2.28 4.58 5.90
CA ASP A 61 3.16 5.04 4.83
C ASP A 61 4.62 4.86 5.27
N GLN A 62 5.41 4.16 4.45
CA GLN A 62 6.83 3.94 4.68
C GLN A 62 7.60 5.26 4.83
N LYS A 63 7.14 6.33 4.15
CA LYS A 63 7.72 7.68 4.27
C LYS A 63 7.42 8.36 5.60
N LYS A 64 6.42 7.88 6.35
CA LYS A 64 6.03 8.37 7.68
C LYS A 64 6.18 7.27 8.73
N ALA A 65 7.21 6.43 8.58
CA ALA A 65 7.44 5.25 9.41
C ALA A 65 7.42 5.56 10.92
N ALA A 66 7.92 6.72 11.36
CA ALA A 66 7.90 7.13 12.77
C ALA A 66 6.48 7.29 13.36
N SER A 67 5.47 7.54 12.53
CA SER A 67 4.06 7.64 12.92
C SER A 67 3.25 6.38 12.58
N ALA A 68 3.88 5.40 11.93
CA ALA A 68 3.22 4.17 11.55
C ALA A 68 3.04 3.27 12.79
N LYS A 69 1.95 2.49 12.81
CA LYS A 69 1.75 1.50 13.87
C LYS A 69 2.75 0.37 13.65
N ALA A 70 3.68 0.20 14.59
CA ALA A 70 4.70 -0.85 14.56
C ALA A 70 4.22 -2.12 15.30
N GLY A 71 4.75 -3.28 14.91
CA GLY A 71 4.54 -4.56 15.61
C GLY A 71 3.16 -5.19 15.45
N VAL A 72 2.34 -4.71 14.49
CA VAL A 72 0.95 -5.18 14.30
C VAL A 72 0.88 -6.58 13.69
N SER A 73 1.78 -6.88 12.73
CA SER A 73 1.93 -8.23 12.19
C SER A 73 3.07 -8.91 12.93
N GLN A 74 2.80 -10.08 13.52
CA GLN A 74 3.79 -10.91 14.19
C GLN A 74 3.83 -12.29 13.54
N VAL A 75 5.00 -12.94 13.61
CA VAL A 75 5.12 -14.33 13.19
C VAL A 75 4.30 -15.20 14.14
N LEU A 76 3.57 -16.16 13.56
CA LEU A 76 2.81 -17.12 14.35
C LEU A 76 3.75 -17.91 15.26
N ASN A 77 3.50 -17.87 16.56
CA ASN A 77 4.18 -18.71 17.52
C ASN A 77 3.76 -20.17 17.29
N ARG A 78 4.73 -21.06 17.07
CA ARG A 78 4.51 -22.49 16.79
C ARG A 78 5.14 -23.41 17.83
N TYR A 79 5.41 -22.92 19.05
CA TYR A 79 6.05 -23.73 20.09
C TYR A 79 5.13 -24.80 20.67
N THR A 80 3.85 -24.50 20.87
CA THR A 80 2.83 -25.47 21.34
C THR A 80 1.46 -25.15 20.74
N TYR A 81 0.51 -26.10 20.80
CA TYR A 81 -0.86 -25.86 20.36
C TYR A 81 -1.59 -24.76 21.14
N ALA A 82 -1.21 -24.54 22.40
CA ALA A 82 -1.79 -23.50 23.26
C ALA A 82 -1.21 -22.09 23.02
N SER A 83 -0.23 -21.96 22.12
CA SER A 83 0.43 -20.69 21.77
C SER A 83 -0.30 -19.91 20.69
#